data_AF-A0A9D7ITL7-F1
#
_entry.id   AF-A0A9D7ITL7-F1
#
_cell.length_a   1.000
_cell.length_b   1.000
_cell.length_c   1.000
_cell.angle_alpha   90.00
_cell.angle_beta   90.00
_cell.angle_gamma   90.00
#
_symmetry.space_group_name_H-M   'P 1'
#
loop_
_entity.id
_entity.type
_entity.pdbx_description
1 polymer ?
#
loop_
_entity_poly.entity_id
_entity_poly.type
_entity_poly.pdbx_seq_one_letter_code
_entity_poly.pdbx_strand_id
1 'polypeptide(L)'
;MLPTSTSPVNAQVEGMIDRVNFREGDVVTAGAVIATLRSDEYLLNLNEAKTRYDITSREVRRLQGIGAAASAQIEGVKLDQAQREIAMYQSKLELTQIRAQADGVIVTPRLEERVGRFIQRGEVFLRDG
;
A
#
# COMPACT_ATOMS: atom_id res chain seq x y z
N MET A 1 34.99 -11.01 -14.60
CA MET A 1 33.70 -10.65 -15.22
C MET A 1 32.63 -10.94 -14.17
N LEU A 2 32.09 -9.91 -13.52
CA LEU A 2 31.05 -10.10 -12.49
C LEU A 2 29.68 -10.13 -13.20
N PRO A 3 28.83 -11.13 -12.96
CA PRO A 3 27.49 -11.17 -13.53
C PRO A 3 26.69 -10.03 -12.90
N THR A 4 26.38 -9.02 -13.71
CA THR A 4 25.47 -7.96 -13.31
C THR A 4 24.05 -8.51 -13.41
N SER A 5 23.53 -9.06 -12.33
CA SER A 5 22.10 -9.40 -12.27
C SER A 5 21.29 -8.10 -12.33
N THR A 6 20.17 -8.10 -13.04
CA THR A 6 19.21 -7.00 -13.01
C THR A 6 17.95 -7.52 -12.36
N SER A 7 17.61 -7.03 -11.17
CA SER A 7 16.39 -7.43 -10.47
C SER A 7 15.22 -6.55 -10.92
N PRO A 8 14.13 -7.15 -11.44
CA PRO A 8 12.95 -6.39 -11.84
C PRO A 8 12.23 -5.84 -10.61
N VAL A 9 12.02 -4.52 -10.57
CA VAL A 9 11.09 -3.91 -9.63
C VAL A 9 9.69 -4.06 -10.17
N ASN A 10 8.96 -5.07 -9.71
CA ASN A 10 7.61 -5.27 -10.20
C ASN A 10 6.64 -4.30 -9.52
N ALA A 11 6.14 -3.32 -10.27
CA ALA A 11 4.90 -2.64 -9.90
C ALA A 11 3.80 -3.71 -9.80
N GLN A 12 3.20 -3.87 -8.61
CA GLN A 12 2.25 -4.96 -8.36
C GLN A 12 0.87 -4.66 -8.97
N VAL A 13 0.54 -3.38 -9.14
CA VAL A 13 -0.68 -2.89 -9.79
C VAL A 13 -0.35 -1.82 -10.82
N GLU A 14 -1.22 -1.69 -11.82
CA GLU A 14 -1.20 -0.59 -12.76
C GLU A 14 -1.75 0.69 -12.12
N GLY A 15 -1.20 1.83 -12.48
CA GLY A 15 -1.61 3.11 -11.90
C GLY A 15 -0.73 4.27 -12.33
N MET A 16 -1.12 5.47 -11.90
CA MET A 16 -0.36 6.69 -12.12
C MET A 16 0.67 6.85 -11.00
N ILE A 17 1.94 7.11 -11.35
CA ILE A 17 2.96 7.44 -10.34
C ILE A 17 2.62 8.79 -9.72
N ASP A 18 2.42 8.81 -8.39
CA ASP A 18 2.20 10.04 -7.63
C ASP A 18 3.53 10.66 -7.18
N ARG A 19 4.43 9.81 -6.68
CA ARG A 19 5.73 10.24 -6.19
C ARG A 19 6.80 9.21 -6.44
N VAL A 20 8.01 9.70 -6.69
CA VAL A 20 9.24 8.90 -6.71
C VAL A 20 10.12 9.38 -5.56
N ASN A 21 10.67 8.45 -4.79
CA ASN A 21 11.47 8.71 -3.60
C ASN A 21 12.97 8.64 -3.85
N PHE A 22 13.39 8.12 -5.01
CA PHE A 22 14.78 7.88 -5.37
C PHE A 22 15.08 8.31 -6.82
N ARG A 23 16.35 8.54 -7.14
CA ARG A 23 16.79 8.98 -8.46
C ARG A 23 17.69 7.97 -9.14
N GLU A 24 17.95 8.19 -10.43
CA GLU A 24 18.96 7.42 -11.18
C GLU A 24 20.31 7.50 -10.46
N GLY A 25 20.95 6.35 -10.25
CA GLY A 25 22.22 6.24 -9.54
C GLY A 25 22.10 6.10 -8.02
N ASP A 26 20.91 6.25 -7.43
CA ASP A 26 20.73 6.02 -6.00
C ASP A 26 20.77 4.52 -5.65
N VAL A 27 21.35 4.23 -4.48
CA VAL A 27 21.36 2.90 -3.87
C VAL A 27 20.06 2.70 -3.08
N VAL A 28 19.38 1.58 -3.34
CA VAL A 28 18.19 1.16 -2.60
C VAL A 28 18.49 -0.13 -1.84
N THR A 29 17.82 -0.31 -0.70
CA THR A 29 17.86 -1.57 0.03
C THR A 29 16.61 -2.39 -0.24
N ALA A 30 16.67 -3.70 0.00
CA ALA A 30 15.50 -4.58 -0.05
C ALA A 30 14.37 -4.01 0.82
N GLY A 31 13.16 -3.92 0.25
CA GLY A 31 11.98 -3.36 0.90
C GLY A 31 11.82 -1.83 0.83
N ALA A 32 12.82 -1.09 0.33
CA ALA A 32 12.73 0.35 0.16
C ALA A 32 11.64 0.73 -0.84
N VAL A 33 10.84 1.75 -0.51
CA VAL A 33 9.75 2.25 -1.38
C VAL A 33 10.34 3.20 -2.41
N ILE A 34 10.48 2.73 -3.64
CA ILE A 34 11.11 3.45 -4.74
C ILE A 34 10.16 4.53 -5.28
N ALA A 35 8.90 4.16 -5.45
CA ALA A 35 7.85 5.02 -5.96
C ALA A 35 6.51 4.63 -5.35
N THR A 36 5.59 5.58 -5.31
CA THR A 36 4.23 5.38 -4.82
C THR A 36 3.27 5.77 -5.93
N LEU A 37 2.34 4.88 -6.25
CA LEU A 37 1.22 5.17 -7.14
C LEU A 37 0.19 6.02 -6.42
N ARG A 38 -0.62 6.74 -7.20
CA ARG A 38 -1.73 7.53 -6.70
C ARG A 38 -2.64 6.68 -5.81
N SER A 39 -2.70 7.04 -4.55
CA SER A 39 -3.36 6.26 -3.51
C SER A 39 -4.13 7.14 -2.51
N ASP A 40 -4.35 8.39 -2.85
CA ASP A 40 -5.14 9.37 -2.10
C ASP A 40 -6.55 8.86 -1.83
N GLU A 41 -7.22 8.31 -2.86
CA GLU A 41 -8.54 7.72 -2.71
C GLU A 41 -8.52 6.51 -1.76
N TYR A 42 -7.52 5.62 -1.87
CA TYR A 42 -7.39 4.48 -0.97
C TYR A 42 -7.07 4.87 0.47
N LEU A 43 -6.26 5.92 0.67
CA LEU A 43 -5.96 6.48 1.99
C LEU A 43 -7.21 7.10 2.62
N LEU A 44 -7.99 7.84 1.83
CA LEU A 44 -9.25 8.43 2.27
C LEU A 44 -10.23 7.34 2.70
N ASN A 45 -10.49 6.36 1.83
CA ASN A 45 -11.37 5.23 2.12
C ASN A 45 -10.90 4.43 3.36
N LEU A 46 -9.58 4.20 3.50
CA LEU A 46 -9.03 3.54 4.68
C LEU A 46 -9.34 4.32 5.96
N ASN A 47 -9.21 5.65 5.92
CA ASN A 47 -9.47 6.50 7.07
C ASN A 47 -10.97 6.51 7.45
N GLU A 48 -11.85 6.54 6.45
CA GLU A 48 -13.30 6.41 6.65
C GLU A 48 -13.66 5.05 7.27
N ALA A 49 -13.11 3.95 6.74
CA ALA A 49 -13.33 2.61 7.26
C ALA A 49 -12.83 2.48 8.72
N LYS A 50 -11.66 3.05 9.04
CA LYS A 50 -11.12 3.12 10.42
C LYS A 50 -12.03 3.91 11.35
N THR A 51 -12.54 5.05 10.91
CA THR A 51 -13.47 5.87 11.69
C THR A 51 -14.75 5.10 11.98
N ARG A 52 -15.30 4.43 10.97
CA ARG A 52 -16.49 3.61 11.11
C ARG A 52 -16.28 2.44 12.06
N TYR A 53 -15.14 1.75 11.96
CA TYR A 53 -14.76 0.71 12.91
C TYR A 53 -14.69 1.25 14.34
N ASP A 54 -14.06 2.41 14.55
CA ASP A 54 -13.94 3.00 15.89
C ASP A 54 -15.32 3.31 16.50
N ILE A 55 -16.22 3.95 15.73
CA ILE A 55 -17.60 4.25 16.15
C ILE A 55 -18.35 2.96 16.51
N THR A 56 -18.36 1.97 15.61
CA THR A 56 -19.04 0.68 15.86
C THR A 56 -18.43 -0.05 17.05
N SER A 57 -17.10 0.02 17.23
CA SER A 57 -16.42 -0.65 18.34
C SER A 57 -16.85 -0.08 19.69
N ARG A 58 -17.07 1.24 19.76
CA ARG A 58 -17.58 1.92 20.95
C ARG A 58 -19.03 1.50 21.23
N GLU A 59 -19.83 1.38 20.18
CA GLU A 59 -21.23 0.96 20.31
C GLU A 59 -21.37 -0.50 20.78
N VAL A 60 -20.58 -1.42 20.23
CA VAL A 60 -20.50 -2.81 20.70
C VAL A 60 -20.14 -2.86 22.19
N ARG A 61 -19.10 -2.14 22.61
CA ARG A 61 -18.69 -2.06 24.02
C ARG A 61 -19.80 -1.49 24.91
N ARG A 62 -20.52 -0.47 24.43
CA ARG A 62 -21.65 0.13 25.16
C ARG A 62 -22.79 -0.88 25.34
N LEU A 63 -23.17 -1.59 24.27
CA LEU A 63 -24.23 -2.61 24.30
C LEU A 63 -23.87 -3.79 25.21
N GLN A 64 -22.62 -4.22 25.19
CA GLN A 64 -22.10 -5.23 26.13
C GLN A 64 -22.19 -4.76 27.58
N GLY A 65 -21.83 -3.50 27.87
CA GLY A 65 -21.88 -2.93 29.21
C GLY A 65 -23.29 -2.83 29.81
N ILE A 66 -24.32 -2.67 28.98
CA ILE A 66 -25.73 -2.63 29.43
C ILE A 66 -26.43 -4.00 29.38
N GLY A 67 -25.71 -5.08 29.07
CA GLY A 67 -26.26 -6.44 29.01
C GLY A 67 -27.10 -6.75 27.76
N ALA A 68 -27.04 -5.92 26.72
CA ALA A 68 -27.76 -6.13 25.47
C ALA A 68 -27.01 -7.08 24.52
N ALA A 69 -26.78 -8.32 24.96
CA ALA A 69 -25.93 -9.31 24.26
C ALA A 69 -26.37 -9.59 22.81
N ALA A 70 -27.68 -9.70 22.55
CA ALA A 70 -28.20 -9.93 21.20
C ALA A 70 -27.89 -8.76 20.25
N SER A 71 -28.06 -7.51 20.71
CA SER A 71 -27.72 -6.32 19.93
C SER A 71 -26.21 -6.17 19.74
N ALA A 72 -25.43 -6.45 20.79
CA ALA A 72 -23.97 -6.46 20.72
C ALA A 72 -23.44 -7.49 19.70
N GLN A 73 -24.08 -8.65 19.60
CA GLN A 73 -23.74 -9.67 18.60
C GLN A 73 -23.94 -9.13 17.17
N ILE A 74 -25.06 -8.47 16.90
CA ILE A 74 -25.38 -7.90 15.59
C ILE A 74 -24.37 -6.80 15.24
N GLU A 75 -24.10 -5.89 16.16
CA GLU A 75 -23.09 -4.84 15.95
C GLU A 75 -21.66 -5.41 15.85
N GLY A 76 -21.37 -6.52 16.53
CA GLY A 76 -20.11 -7.24 16.41
C GLY A 76 -19.87 -7.79 15.00
N VAL A 77 -20.92 -8.24 14.30
CA VAL A 77 -20.82 -8.63 12.89
C VAL A 77 -20.49 -7.43 11.99
N LYS A 78 -21.11 -6.27 12.24
CA LYS A 78 -20.79 -5.03 11.51
C LYS A 78 -19.37 -4.56 11.78
N LEU A 79 -18.87 -4.78 13.00
CA LEU A 79 -17.50 -4.47 13.39
C LEU A 79 -16.49 -5.36 12.62
N ASP A 80 -16.75 -6.67 12.55
CA ASP A 80 -15.94 -7.60 11.74
C ASP A 80 -15.93 -7.19 10.26
N GLN A 81 -17.08 -6.81 9.71
CA GLN A 81 -17.18 -6.33 8.35
C GLN A 81 -16.34 -5.06 8.11
N ALA A 82 -16.40 -4.09 9.03
CA ALA A 82 -15.56 -2.88 8.96
C ALA A 82 -14.06 -3.21 9.07
N GLN A 83 -13.70 -4.20 9.90
CA GLN A 83 -12.31 -4.65 10.02
C GLN A 83 -11.79 -5.26 8.71
N ARG A 84 -12.61 -6.07 8.02
CA ARG A 84 -12.26 -6.62 6.70
C ARG A 84 -12.08 -5.54 5.65
N GLU A 85 -12.94 -4.51 5.69
CA GLU A 85 -12.86 -3.36 4.80
C GLU A 85 -11.54 -2.58 5.00
N ILE A 86 -11.14 -2.35 6.26
CA ILE A 86 -9.82 -1.78 6.60
C ILE A 86 -8.69 -2.62 6.01
N ALA A 87 -8.69 -3.94 6.23
CA ALA A 87 -7.65 -4.83 5.74
C ALA A 87 -7.56 -4.84 4.21
N MET A 88 -8.71 -4.76 3.52
CA MET A 88 -8.79 -4.65 2.07
C MET A 88 -8.14 -3.36 1.56
N TYR A 89 -8.47 -2.21 2.16
CA TYR A 89 -7.87 -0.94 1.75
C TYR A 89 -6.38 -0.86 2.08
N GLN A 90 -5.94 -1.43 3.20
CA GLN A 90 -4.52 -1.55 3.52
C GLN A 90 -3.77 -2.38 2.48
N SER A 91 -4.32 -3.53 2.09
CA SER A 91 -3.73 -4.38 1.05
C SER A 91 -3.63 -3.62 -0.28
N LYS A 92 -4.66 -2.85 -0.66
CA LYS A 92 -4.63 -1.99 -1.85
C LYS A 92 -3.52 -0.94 -1.78
N LEU A 93 -3.32 -0.31 -0.62
CA LEU A 93 -2.24 0.65 -0.41
C LEU A 93 -0.85 0.01 -0.48
N GLU A 94 -0.69 -1.21 0.02
CA GLU A 94 0.59 -1.91 -0.12
C GLU A 94 0.90 -2.23 -1.59
N LEU A 95 -0.14 -2.54 -2.37
CA LEU A 95 0.00 -2.75 -3.80
C LEU A 95 0.36 -1.46 -4.56
N THR A 96 -0.08 -0.28 -4.08
CA THR A 96 0.31 1.01 -4.69
C THR A 96 1.76 1.40 -4.40
N GLN A 97 2.42 0.72 -3.45
CA GLN A 97 3.82 0.97 -3.12
C GLN A 97 4.73 0.07 -3.94
N ILE A 98 5.62 0.70 -4.71
CA ILE A 98 6.62 0.01 -5.52
C ILE A 98 7.87 -0.16 -4.67
N ARG A 99 8.19 -1.40 -4.32
CA ARG A 99 9.30 -1.73 -3.41
C ARG A 99 10.42 -2.44 -4.14
N ALA A 100 11.66 -2.17 -3.73
CA ALA A 100 12.82 -2.94 -4.15
C ALA A 100 12.74 -4.37 -3.59
N GLN A 101 12.95 -5.39 -4.43
CA GLN A 101 12.96 -6.79 -4.00
C GLN A 101 14.30 -7.21 -3.38
N ALA A 102 15.38 -6.54 -3.77
CA ALA A 102 16.73 -6.77 -3.32
C ALA A 102 17.47 -5.43 -3.22
N ASP A 103 18.62 -5.45 -2.56
CA ASP A 103 19.55 -4.31 -2.56
C ASP A 103 20.08 -4.08 -3.98
N GLY A 104 20.23 -2.82 -4.39
CA GLY A 104 20.66 -2.54 -5.75
C GLY A 104 20.77 -1.05 -6.06
N VAL A 105 21.00 -0.74 -7.34
CA VAL A 105 21.13 0.64 -7.83
C VAL A 105 20.05 0.91 -8.87
N ILE A 106 19.43 2.08 -8.77
CA ILE A 106 18.46 2.54 -9.77
C ILE A 106 19.18 2.88 -11.05
N VAL A 107 18.87 2.14 -12.10
CA VAL A 107 19.41 2.36 -13.45
C VAL A 107 18.37 2.87 -14.43
N THR A 108 17.12 3.07 -13.98
CA THR A 108 16.11 3.70 -14.81
C THR A 108 16.44 5.17 -15.00
N PRO A 109 16.70 5.62 -16.24
CA PRO A 109 17.01 7.00 -16.47
C PRO A 109 15.78 7.86 -16.21
N ARG A 110 16.01 9.00 -15.53
CA ARG A 110 14.98 10.02 -15.26
C ARG A 110 13.71 9.46 -14.60
N LEU A 111 13.89 8.60 -13.59
CA LEU A 111 12.77 8.03 -12.84
C LEU A 111 11.83 9.11 -12.28
N GLU A 112 12.37 10.25 -11.83
CA GLU A 112 11.59 11.40 -11.36
C GLU A 112 10.69 12.04 -12.44
N GLU A 113 11.10 12.01 -13.71
CA GLU A 113 10.26 12.47 -14.84
C GLU A 113 9.13 11.48 -15.17
N ARG A 114 9.01 10.37 -14.43
CA ARG A 114 7.90 9.41 -14.57
C ARG A 114 6.73 9.73 -13.66
N VAL A 115 6.87 10.69 -12.74
CA VAL A 115 5.73 11.21 -11.96
C VAL A 115 4.64 11.70 -12.92
N GLY A 116 3.40 11.28 -12.71
CA GLY A 116 2.26 11.57 -13.58
C GLY A 116 2.13 10.66 -14.81
N ARG A 117 3.05 9.71 -15.04
CA ARG A 117 2.87 8.68 -16.07
C ARG A 117 2.10 7.47 -15.54
N PHE A 118 1.30 6.87 -16.41
CA PHE A 118 0.66 5.58 -16.18
C PHE A 118 1.70 4.48 -16.40
N ILE A 119 1.83 3.55 -15.45
CA ILE A 119 2.71 2.39 -15.58
C ILE A 119 1.91 1.10 -15.54
N GLN A 120 2.42 0.09 -16.23
CA GLN A 120 1.83 -1.25 -16.25
C GLN A 120 2.60 -2.19 -15.31
N ARG A 121 1.90 -3.23 -14.87
CA ARG A 121 2.46 -4.29 -14.01
C ARG A 121 3.68 -4.94 -14.68
N GLY A 122 4.80 -5.04 -13.95
CA GLY A 122 5.99 -5.77 -14.39
C GLY A 122 7.08 -4.97 -15.11
N GLU A 123 7.02 -3.64 -15.08
CA GLU A 123 8.07 -2.81 -15.70
C GLU A 123 9.38 -2.82 -14.88
N VAL A 124 10.56 -2.92 -15.53
CA VAL A 124 11.85 -3.12 -14.85
C VAL A 124 12.50 -1.80 -14.43
N PHE A 125 12.86 -1.65 -13.15
CA PHE A 125 13.49 -0.41 -12.64
C PHE A 125 14.88 -0.51 -11.98
N LEU A 126 15.40 -1.70 -11.64
CA LEU A 126 16.66 -1.84 -10.89
C LEU A 126 17.71 -2.68 -11.61
N ARG A 127 18.97 -2.38 -11.28
CA ARG A 127 20.12 -3.26 -11.49
C ARG A 127 20.58 -3.77 -10.12
N ASP A 128 20.75 -5.09 -10.01
CA ASP A 128 21.31 -5.74 -8.84
C ASP A 128 22.82 -5.40 -8.76
N GLY A 129 23.34 -5.27 -7.54
CA GLY A 129 24.72 -4.86 -7.26
C GLY A 129 25.62 -6.03 -6.89
#